data_AF-A0A9P6RQR1-F1
#
_entry.id   AF-A0A9P6RQR1-F1
#
_cell.length_a   1.000
_cell.length_b   1.000
_cell.length_c   1.000
_cell.angle_alpha   90.00
_cell.angle_beta   90.00
_cell.angle_gamma   90.00
#
_symmetry.space_group_name_H-M   'P 1'
#
loop_
_entity.id
_entity.type
_entity.pdbx_description
1 polymer ?
#
loop_
_entity_poly.entity_id
_entity_poly.type
_entity_poly.pdbx_seq_one_letter_code
_entity_poly.pdbx_strand_id
1 'polypeptide(L)'
;MAERTDVYADEPTLTTYASGKGIMPAKMNWGSADPSVRGPVVVARDAQSIHKRQVVNAMGAYGGPYSIYRGLAVAMGDLAPDHKPNFEHTQPPISIKQQPQWSDPSKIVSLDPFGHLPTEYFKKEIDEGLDIRPTIAITRAHMLVSEIQEEIKNGGIAIDGNIVMNETGELNVHKGAIDPVWYLPGVAARLNVSEETLRRSLFESSGGMYPELITRPDLKVFLPPIGGVSIYIFGNHELLSNPNVRLTVRVHDECNGSDVFGSDICTCRPYLIFGMKEAIKEAQNGGVGLLVYFRKEGRALGEVTKYLVYNARKRVGDSAANYFMRTENVAGVKDMRFQALMPDILHWLGVTKIDRFTSMSNMKHDALVDSGIKILERVPIPDELIPPDSKVEMEAKIAAGYFTTGHVPCEAELTHTVGRGWDEFQH
;
A
#
# COMPACT_ATOMS: atom_id res chain seq x y z
N MET A 1 27.79 3.61 -32.40
CA MET A 1 26.84 2.73 -31.69
C MET A 1 27.35 1.33 -31.85
N ALA A 2 27.73 0.65 -30.76
CA ALA A 2 28.09 -0.76 -30.84
C ALA A 2 26.84 -1.59 -31.22
N GLU A 3 26.98 -2.55 -32.12
CA GLU A 3 25.92 -3.53 -32.41
C GLU A 3 25.55 -4.23 -31.10
N ARG A 4 24.30 -4.05 -30.66
CA ARG A 4 23.77 -4.76 -29.49
C ARG A 4 23.45 -6.18 -29.93
N THR A 5 24.08 -7.16 -29.28
CA THR A 5 23.75 -8.58 -29.45
C THR A 5 22.31 -8.84 -29.03
N ASP A 6 21.59 -9.66 -29.80
CA ASP A 6 20.25 -10.10 -29.46
C ASP A 6 20.28 -10.89 -28.14
N VAL A 7 19.52 -10.43 -27.15
CA VAL A 7 19.53 -10.96 -25.78
C VAL A 7 18.58 -12.17 -25.65
N TYR A 8 17.68 -12.38 -26.62
CA TYR A 8 16.72 -13.49 -26.64
C TYR A 8 16.90 -14.30 -27.92
N ALA A 9 17.75 -15.33 -27.87
CA ALA A 9 17.96 -16.23 -29.01
C ALA A 9 16.80 -17.22 -29.26
N ASP A 10 15.92 -17.42 -28.28
CA ASP A 10 14.81 -18.38 -28.30
C ASP A 10 13.44 -17.69 -28.37
N GLU A 11 12.43 -18.39 -28.92
CA GLU A 11 11.05 -17.91 -28.92
C GLU A 11 10.51 -17.73 -27.47
N PRO A 12 9.71 -16.68 -27.21
CA PRO A 12 9.15 -16.45 -25.90
C PRO A 12 8.21 -17.60 -25.49
N THR A 13 8.42 -18.16 -24.30
CA THR A 13 7.52 -19.19 -23.77
C THR A 13 6.23 -18.56 -23.24
N LEU A 14 5.12 -18.77 -23.96
CA LEU A 14 3.79 -18.35 -23.55
C LEU A 14 3.13 -19.44 -22.67
N THR A 15 2.82 -19.13 -21.42
CA THR A 15 2.15 -20.08 -20.48
C THR A 15 0.63 -19.92 -20.46
N THR A 16 0.09 -19.40 -21.57
CA THR A 16 -1.30 -18.96 -21.73
C THR A 16 -2.33 -20.07 -21.64
N TYR A 17 -1.97 -21.37 -21.61
CA TYR A 17 -2.97 -22.44 -21.51
C TYR A 17 -2.59 -23.50 -20.48
N ALA A 18 -3.57 -23.97 -19.71
CA ALA A 18 -3.38 -24.94 -18.62
C ALA A 18 -2.90 -26.33 -19.11
N SER A 19 -3.11 -26.66 -20.38
CA SER A 19 -2.80 -27.97 -20.97
C SER A 19 -1.52 -28.00 -21.81
N GLY A 20 -0.66 -26.98 -21.71
CA GLY A 20 0.66 -27.02 -22.35
C GLY A 20 1.50 -28.20 -21.81
N LYS A 21 2.13 -28.98 -22.69
CA LYS A 21 3.01 -30.08 -22.28
C LYS A 21 4.10 -29.55 -21.33
N GLY A 22 4.16 -30.08 -20.10
CA GLY A 22 5.21 -29.76 -19.11
C GLY A 22 4.84 -28.77 -18.01
N ILE A 23 3.60 -28.25 -17.99
CA ILE A 23 3.13 -27.32 -16.95
C ILE A 23 2.38 -28.10 -15.87
N MET A 24 2.88 -28.09 -14.63
CA MET A 24 1.98 -28.23 -13.48
C MET A 24 2.30 -27.12 -12.44
N PRO A 25 1.31 -26.35 -11.98
CA PRO A 25 1.57 -25.34 -10.95
C PRO A 25 2.02 -25.99 -9.64
N ALA A 26 2.89 -25.33 -8.88
CA ALA A 26 3.05 -25.69 -7.48
C ALA A 26 1.70 -25.56 -6.76
N LYS A 27 1.23 -26.63 -6.14
CA LYS A 27 0.02 -26.59 -5.31
C LYS A 27 0.25 -25.58 -4.18
N MET A 28 -0.69 -24.67 -4.00
CA MET A 28 -0.64 -23.64 -2.96
C MET A 28 -1.88 -23.75 -2.08
N ASN A 29 -1.67 -23.81 -0.76
CA ASN A 29 -2.75 -23.80 0.23
C ASN A 29 -2.72 -22.47 0.98
N TRP A 30 -3.36 -21.43 0.44
CA TRP A 30 -3.22 -20.04 0.89
C TRP A 30 -3.41 -19.85 2.40
N GLY A 31 -4.36 -20.55 3.02
CA GLY A 31 -4.68 -20.47 4.44
C GLY A 31 -3.88 -21.43 5.35
N SER A 32 -2.81 -22.07 4.87
CA SER A 32 -2.00 -22.94 5.72
C SER A 32 -1.07 -22.12 6.63
N ALA A 33 -1.07 -22.45 7.93
CA ALA A 33 -0.11 -21.89 8.89
C ALA A 33 1.31 -22.43 8.68
N ASP A 34 1.44 -23.68 8.21
CA ASP A 34 2.73 -24.28 7.91
C ASP A 34 3.22 -23.79 6.54
N PRO A 35 4.36 -23.08 6.44
CA PRO A 35 4.90 -22.58 5.18
C PRO A 35 5.18 -23.70 4.17
N SER A 36 5.59 -24.89 4.62
CA SER A 36 5.87 -26.04 3.73
C SER A 36 4.60 -26.58 3.06
N VAL A 37 3.46 -26.52 3.75
CA VAL A 37 2.14 -26.89 3.23
C VAL A 37 1.50 -25.74 2.44
N ARG A 38 1.74 -24.50 2.86
CA ARG A 38 1.33 -23.28 2.14
C ARG A 38 1.98 -23.20 0.77
N GLY A 39 3.26 -23.56 0.68
CA GLY A 39 4.10 -23.44 -0.51
C GLY A 39 4.54 -22.00 -0.80
N PRO A 40 5.58 -21.78 -1.62
CA PRO A 40 6.05 -20.44 -1.98
C PRO A 40 5.16 -19.76 -3.02
N VAL A 41 5.21 -18.44 -3.10
CA VAL A 41 4.71 -17.68 -4.26
C VAL A 41 5.79 -17.69 -5.34
N VAL A 42 5.46 -18.12 -6.56
CA VAL A 42 6.42 -18.23 -7.68
C VAL A 42 5.81 -17.68 -8.95
N VAL A 43 6.41 -16.61 -9.47
CA VAL A 43 5.97 -15.90 -10.69
C VAL A 43 6.96 -16.05 -11.85
N ALA A 44 8.21 -16.38 -11.53
CA ALA A 44 9.34 -16.33 -12.47
C ALA A 44 9.21 -17.32 -13.63
N ARG A 45 9.60 -16.87 -14.82
CA ARG A 45 9.46 -17.59 -16.10
C ARG A 45 10.82 -17.94 -16.73
N ASP A 46 11.87 -18.10 -15.92
CA ASP A 46 13.19 -18.40 -16.48
C ASP A 46 13.18 -19.78 -17.17
N ALA A 47 13.93 -19.91 -18.28
CA ALA A 47 13.91 -21.12 -19.11
C ALA A 47 14.39 -22.37 -18.35
N GLN A 48 15.30 -22.22 -17.39
CA GLN A 48 15.79 -23.35 -16.57
C GLN A 48 14.73 -23.85 -15.58
N SER A 49 13.93 -22.95 -15.03
CA SER A 49 12.76 -23.23 -14.19
C SER A 49 11.65 -23.88 -15.01
N ILE A 50 11.53 -23.56 -16.30
CA ILE A 50 10.54 -24.15 -17.21
C ILE A 50 10.93 -25.57 -17.66
N HIS A 51 12.21 -25.82 -17.97
CA HIS A 51 12.69 -27.14 -18.40
C HIS A 51 12.61 -28.21 -17.30
N LYS A 52 12.57 -27.82 -16.02
CA LYS A 52 12.37 -28.71 -14.87
C LYS A 52 10.91 -29.13 -14.61
N ARG A 53 9.96 -28.87 -15.54
CA ARG A 53 8.53 -29.26 -15.48
C ARG A 53 7.87 -28.85 -14.14
N GLN A 54 7.06 -27.79 -14.13
CA GLN A 54 6.47 -27.09 -12.95
C GLN A 54 7.37 -25.90 -12.53
N VAL A 55 6.93 -24.70 -12.12
CA VAL A 55 6.47 -24.36 -10.75
C VAL A 55 5.75 -22.99 -10.68
N VAL A 56 5.41 -22.30 -11.78
CA VAL A 56 4.68 -21.01 -11.68
C VAL A 56 3.28 -21.25 -11.10
N ASN A 57 2.99 -20.64 -9.95
CA ASN A 57 1.70 -20.71 -9.26
C ASN A 57 1.04 -19.34 -9.05
N ALA A 58 1.70 -18.28 -9.52
CA ALA A 58 1.22 -16.91 -9.45
C ALA A 58 1.42 -16.16 -10.78
N MET A 59 0.51 -15.23 -11.07
CA MET A 59 0.55 -14.34 -12.24
C MET A 59 1.22 -13.00 -11.87
N GLY A 60 1.59 -12.20 -12.87
CA GLY A 60 2.14 -10.85 -12.67
C GLY A 60 3.68 -10.84 -12.71
N ALA A 61 4.29 -10.03 -11.84
CA ALA A 61 5.74 -9.97 -11.68
C ALA A 61 6.12 -9.49 -10.27
N TYR A 62 7.27 -9.94 -9.77
CA TYR A 62 7.89 -9.36 -8.56
C TYR A 62 8.30 -7.89 -8.78
N GLY A 63 8.36 -7.11 -7.71
CA GLY A 63 8.71 -5.69 -7.75
C GLY A 63 7.60 -4.78 -8.31
N GLY A 64 6.40 -5.32 -8.53
CA GLY A 64 5.22 -4.59 -9.00
C GLY A 64 5.51 -3.74 -10.24
N PRO A 65 5.28 -2.41 -10.20
CA PRO A 65 5.50 -1.53 -11.35
C PRO A 65 6.97 -1.41 -11.76
N TYR A 66 7.92 -1.76 -10.89
CA TYR A 66 9.35 -1.72 -11.21
C TYR A 66 9.81 -2.86 -12.12
N SER A 67 8.97 -3.90 -12.31
CA SER A 67 9.26 -5.01 -13.21
C SER A 67 9.52 -4.55 -14.67
N ILE A 68 8.86 -3.48 -15.11
CA ILE A 68 9.05 -2.91 -16.45
C ILE A 68 10.46 -2.33 -16.61
N TYR A 69 10.97 -1.63 -15.59
CA TYR A 69 12.34 -1.11 -15.61
C TYR A 69 13.38 -2.24 -15.61
N ARG A 70 13.12 -3.35 -14.90
CA ARG A 70 13.96 -4.55 -15.01
C ARG A 70 13.96 -5.08 -16.45
N GLY A 71 12.80 -5.13 -17.10
CA GLY A 71 12.68 -5.52 -18.51
C GLY A 71 13.49 -4.63 -19.45
N LEU A 72 13.46 -3.31 -19.23
CA LEU A 72 14.28 -2.35 -19.98
C LEU A 72 15.78 -2.57 -19.76
N ALA A 73 16.22 -2.80 -18.52
CA ALA A 73 17.62 -3.11 -18.20
C ALA A 73 18.09 -4.38 -18.93
N VAL A 74 17.24 -5.42 -18.99
CA VAL A 74 17.54 -6.63 -19.76
C VAL A 74 17.66 -6.34 -21.26
N ALA A 75 16.69 -5.60 -21.83
CA ALA A 75 16.71 -5.23 -23.25
C ALA A 75 17.92 -4.34 -23.63
N MET A 76 18.44 -3.57 -22.68
CA MET A 76 19.65 -2.76 -22.84
C MET A 76 20.95 -3.57 -22.73
N GLY A 77 20.89 -4.80 -22.21
CA GLY A 77 22.06 -5.63 -21.90
C GLY A 77 22.71 -5.30 -20.54
N ASP A 78 22.10 -4.42 -19.73
CA ASP A 78 22.59 -4.06 -18.40
C ASP A 78 22.32 -5.16 -17.37
N LEU A 79 21.38 -6.07 -17.67
CA LEU A 79 21.03 -7.20 -16.83
C LEU A 79 20.82 -8.47 -17.68
N ALA A 80 21.39 -9.60 -17.26
CA ALA A 80 21.12 -10.87 -17.93
C ALA A 80 19.63 -11.28 -17.78
N PRO A 81 18.98 -11.84 -18.82
CA PRO A 81 17.57 -12.27 -18.72
C PRO A 81 17.30 -13.26 -17.57
N ASP A 82 18.23 -14.18 -17.35
CA ASP A 82 18.22 -15.21 -16.33
C ASP A 82 18.82 -14.76 -14.98
N HIS A 83 19.13 -13.47 -14.83
CA HIS A 83 19.67 -12.93 -13.59
C HIS A 83 18.72 -13.19 -12.40
N LYS A 84 19.24 -13.92 -11.41
CA LYS A 84 18.64 -14.14 -10.10
C LYS A 84 19.31 -13.23 -9.07
N PRO A 85 18.55 -12.37 -8.37
CA PRO A 85 19.10 -11.57 -7.29
C PRO A 85 19.65 -12.47 -6.16
N ASN A 86 20.74 -12.05 -5.53
CA ASN A 86 21.23 -12.67 -4.30
C ASN A 86 20.54 -12.04 -3.09
N PHE A 87 19.88 -12.86 -2.26
CA PHE A 87 19.21 -12.46 -1.02
C PHE A 87 19.94 -12.98 0.24
N GLU A 88 21.19 -13.43 0.12
CA GLU A 88 22.05 -13.69 1.26
C GLU A 88 22.22 -12.41 2.09
N HIS A 89 22.15 -12.55 3.42
CA HIS A 89 22.29 -11.45 4.38
C HIS A 89 21.24 -10.34 4.26
N THR A 90 20.09 -10.60 3.63
CA THR A 90 18.97 -9.64 3.55
C THR A 90 17.85 -9.92 4.55
N GLN A 91 18.12 -10.72 5.59
CA GLN A 91 17.12 -11.02 6.62
C GLN A 91 16.70 -9.74 7.37
N PRO A 92 15.42 -9.58 7.71
CA PRO A 92 14.95 -8.50 8.58
C PRO A 92 15.76 -8.39 9.88
N PRO A 93 16.19 -7.18 10.30
CA PRO A 93 16.89 -6.98 11.56
C PRO A 93 15.96 -7.09 12.78
N ILE A 94 14.67 -7.29 12.54
CA ILE A 94 13.63 -7.52 13.55
C ILE A 94 12.74 -8.69 13.12
N SER A 95 12.18 -9.41 14.09
CA SER A 95 11.30 -10.53 13.83
C SER A 95 9.84 -10.09 13.95
N ILE A 96 9.06 -10.32 12.89
CA ILE A 96 7.59 -10.28 12.96
C ILE A 96 7.11 -11.72 13.14
N LYS A 97 6.64 -12.04 14.34
CA LYS A 97 6.14 -13.38 14.64
C LYS A 97 4.89 -13.67 13.83
N GLN A 98 4.74 -14.92 13.41
CA GLN A 98 3.53 -15.40 12.76
C GLN A 98 2.31 -15.14 13.65
N GLN A 99 1.28 -14.55 13.04
CA GLN A 99 0.03 -14.21 13.71
C GLN A 99 -1.06 -15.21 13.31
N PRO A 100 -2.06 -15.48 14.17
CA PRO A 100 -3.17 -16.37 13.82
C PRO A 100 -3.85 -16.02 12.48
N GLN A 101 -3.95 -14.71 12.19
CA GLN A 101 -4.52 -14.15 10.97
C GLN A 101 -3.81 -14.59 9.69
N TRP A 102 -2.53 -15.00 9.75
CA TRP A 102 -1.77 -15.44 8.57
C TRP A 102 -2.34 -16.73 7.98
N SER A 103 -2.98 -17.55 8.81
CA SER A 103 -3.60 -18.81 8.40
C SER A 103 -5.11 -18.70 8.12
N ASP A 104 -5.69 -17.50 8.23
CA ASP A 104 -7.09 -17.27 7.85
C ASP A 104 -7.12 -16.71 6.42
N PRO A 105 -7.60 -17.49 5.43
CA PRO A 105 -7.62 -17.08 4.02
C PRO A 105 -8.60 -15.92 3.74
N SER A 106 -9.40 -15.50 4.72
CA SER A 106 -10.24 -14.31 4.64
C SER A 106 -9.58 -13.05 5.22
N LYS A 107 -8.60 -13.19 6.12
CA LYS A 107 -7.97 -12.07 6.84
C LYS A 107 -6.82 -11.42 6.09
N ILE A 108 -6.05 -12.19 5.32
CA ILE A 108 -4.97 -11.65 4.50
C ILE A 108 -5.11 -12.20 3.09
N VAL A 109 -5.43 -11.31 2.14
CA VAL A 109 -5.70 -11.68 0.73
C VAL A 109 -4.94 -10.81 -0.27
N SER A 110 -4.20 -9.79 0.19
CA SER A 110 -3.54 -8.80 -0.67
C SER A 110 -2.04 -8.61 -0.41
N LEU A 111 -1.44 -9.40 0.48
CA LEU A 111 0.00 -9.56 0.66
C LEU A 111 0.34 -11.03 0.96
N ASP A 112 1.60 -11.42 0.78
CA ASP A 112 2.09 -12.75 1.16
C ASP A 112 2.60 -12.72 2.62
N PRO A 113 1.93 -13.41 3.58
CA PRO A 113 2.35 -13.38 4.97
C PRO A 113 3.79 -13.86 5.20
N PHE A 114 4.27 -14.79 4.37
CA PHE A 114 5.60 -15.37 4.47
C PHE A 114 6.66 -14.61 3.64
N GLY A 115 6.24 -13.56 2.91
CA GLY A 115 7.06 -12.83 1.95
C GLY A 115 8.24 -12.04 2.53
N HIS A 116 8.40 -12.00 3.85
CA HIS A 116 9.51 -11.34 4.57
C HIS A 116 10.69 -12.27 4.85
N LEU A 117 10.51 -13.59 4.79
CA LEU A 117 11.53 -14.60 5.09
C LEU A 117 11.53 -15.79 4.10
N PRO A 118 11.41 -15.57 2.77
CA PRO A 118 11.38 -16.68 1.83
C PRO A 118 12.68 -17.49 1.81
N THR A 119 13.82 -16.86 2.09
CA THR A 119 15.13 -17.53 2.16
C THR A 119 15.29 -18.44 3.37
N GLU A 120 14.42 -18.32 4.37
CA GLU A 120 14.35 -19.24 5.51
C GLU A 120 13.29 -20.31 5.26
N TYR A 121 12.06 -19.92 4.93
CA TYR A 121 10.94 -20.85 4.78
C TYR A 121 11.04 -21.75 3.55
N PHE A 122 11.68 -21.29 2.48
CA PHE A 122 11.75 -21.99 1.19
C PHE A 122 13.19 -22.17 0.70
N LYS A 123 14.13 -22.29 1.64
CA LYS A 123 15.55 -22.45 1.32
C LYS A 123 15.79 -23.64 0.39
N LYS A 124 15.13 -24.77 0.67
CA LYS A 124 15.27 -26.00 -0.13
C LYS A 124 14.86 -25.77 -1.58
N GLU A 125 13.71 -25.15 -1.79
CA GLU A 125 13.16 -24.82 -3.10
C GLU A 125 14.09 -23.86 -3.87
N ILE A 126 14.64 -22.85 -3.18
CA ILE A 126 15.62 -21.92 -3.75
C ILE A 126 16.90 -22.65 -4.17
N ASP A 127 17.44 -23.51 -3.30
CA ASP A 127 18.65 -24.30 -3.57
C ASP A 127 18.43 -25.30 -4.73
N GLU A 128 17.19 -25.79 -4.92
CA GLU A 128 16.78 -26.61 -6.07
C GLU A 128 16.62 -25.81 -7.37
N GLY A 129 16.70 -24.48 -7.29
CA GLY A 129 16.77 -23.54 -8.41
C GLY A 129 15.52 -22.67 -8.60
N LEU A 130 14.53 -22.72 -7.71
CA LEU A 130 13.31 -21.91 -7.82
C LEU A 130 13.57 -20.45 -7.51
N ASP A 131 13.08 -19.57 -8.40
CA ASP A 131 13.18 -18.11 -8.22
C ASP A 131 12.03 -17.60 -7.32
N ILE A 132 12.26 -17.75 -6.02
CA ILE A 132 11.39 -17.27 -4.94
C ILE A 132 12.01 -15.98 -4.40
N ARG A 133 11.24 -14.89 -4.41
CA ARG A 133 11.75 -13.56 -4.02
C ARG A 133 10.95 -12.99 -2.85
N PRO A 134 11.59 -12.19 -1.97
CA PRO A 134 10.87 -11.45 -0.95
C PRO A 134 9.87 -10.47 -1.57
N THR A 135 8.68 -10.41 -0.98
CA THR A 135 7.66 -9.40 -1.28
C THR A 135 7.45 -8.46 -0.09
N ILE A 136 8.13 -8.73 1.03
CA ILE A 136 8.16 -7.85 2.20
C ILE A 136 9.63 -7.70 2.62
N ALA A 137 10.05 -6.48 2.92
CA ALA A 137 11.36 -6.22 3.50
C ALA A 137 11.20 -5.26 4.68
N ILE A 138 11.96 -5.49 5.76
CA ILE A 138 11.92 -4.67 6.97
C ILE A 138 13.35 -4.26 7.30
N THR A 139 13.53 -3.03 7.76
CA THR A 139 14.82 -2.54 8.22
C THR A 139 14.65 -1.54 9.38
N ARG A 140 15.76 -1.22 10.02
CA ARG A 140 15.86 -0.11 10.98
C ARG A 140 16.43 1.11 10.27
N ALA A 141 15.89 2.26 10.59
CA ALA A 141 16.37 3.51 10.03
C ALA A 141 16.28 4.61 11.07
N HIS A 142 17.11 5.62 10.86
CA HIS A 142 16.89 6.93 11.43
C HIS A 142 16.21 7.83 10.40
N MET A 143 15.26 8.63 10.84
CA MET A 143 14.47 9.51 9.97
C MET A 143 14.46 10.93 10.51
N LEU A 144 14.58 11.90 9.61
CA LEU A 144 14.43 13.32 9.89
C LEU A 144 13.23 13.84 9.11
N VAL A 145 12.32 14.51 9.82
CA VAL A 145 11.12 15.13 9.24
C VAL A 145 11.05 16.55 9.76
N SER A 146 11.12 17.53 8.86
CA SER A 146 11.30 18.95 9.21
C SER A 146 10.25 19.48 10.19
N GLU A 147 8.98 19.13 10.00
CA GLU A 147 7.90 19.54 10.89
C GLU A 147 8.01 18.89 12.27
N ILE A 148 8.51 17.66 12.36
CA ILE A 148 8.77 17.01 13.65
C ILE A 148 9.95 17.70 14.36
N GLN A 149 10.98 18.13 13.63
CA GLN A 149 12.09 18.90 14.20
C GLN A 149 11.60 20.24 14.75
N GLU A 150 10.69 20.92 14.06
CA GLU A 150 10.07 22.16 14.52
C GLU A 150 9.22 21.94 15.77
N GLU A 151 8.43 20.87 15.80
CA GLU A 151 7.66 20.46 16.99
C GLU A 151 8.55 20.19 18.20
N ILE A 152 9.71 19.56 18.00
CA ILE A 152 10.69 19.33 19.08
C ILE A 152 11.26 20.66 19.57
N LYS A 153 11.65 21.58 18.66
CA LYS A 153 12.15 22.91 19.02
C LYS A 153 11.12 23.73 19.79
N ASN A 154 9.85 23.60 19.44
CA ASN A 154 8.74 24.27 20.10
C ASN A 154 8.29 23.58 21.40
N GLY A 155 8.94 22.48 21.80
CA GLY A 155 8.62 21.74 23.02
C GLY A 155 7.38 20.85 22.94
N GLY A 156 6.84 20.61 21.73
CA GLY A 156 5.66 19.78 21.48
C GLY A 156 5.93 18.27 21.51
N ILE A 157 7.20 17.86 21.36
CA ILE A 157 7.69 16.48 21.46
C ILE A 157 8.99 16.49 22.26
N ALA A 158 9.11 15.61 23.26
CA ALA A 158 10.29 15.54 24.10
C ALA A 158 11.42 14.73 23.44
N ILE A 159 12.67 15.04 23.78
CA ILE A 159 13.83 14.20 23.43
C ILE A 159 13.99 13.16 24.54
N ASP A 160 13.88 11.88 24.21
CA ASP A 160 13.92 10.77 25.18
C ASP A 160 15.12 9.83 24.99
N GLY A 161 15.94 10.06 23.95
CA GLY A 161 17.10 9.24 23.62
C GLY A 161 16.77 7.85 23.07
N ASN A 162 15.49 7.56 22.79
CA ASN A 162 15.02 6.26 22.33
C ASN A 162 14.13 6.34 21.09
N ILE A 163 13.04 7.12 21.14
CA ILE A 163 12.18 7.40 19.97
C ILE A 163 12.70 8.64 19.26
N VAL A 164 12.98 9.69 20.04
CA VAL A 164 13.61 10.93 19.58
C VAL A 164 15.01 10.96 20.15
N MET A 165 15.99 10.68 19.29
CA MET A 165 17.33 10.31 19.69
C MET A 165 18.15 11.49 20.22
N ASN A 166 17.97 12.67 19.65
CA ASN A 166 18.83 13.83 19.90
C ASN A 166 18.13 15.15 19.55
N GLU A 167 18.82 16.27 19.84
CA GLU A 167 18.37 17.65 19.58
C GLU A 167 18.16 17.97 18.09
N THR A 168 18.75 17.18 17.19
CA THR A 168 18.49 17.33 15.74
C THR A 168 17.13 16.79 15.34
N GLY A 169 16.44 16.06 16.24
CA GLY A 169 15.12 15.48 15.99
C GLY A 169 15.16 14.18 15.19
N GLU A 170 16.28 13.46 15.24
CA GLU A 170 16.43 12.15 14.62
C GLU A 170 15.50 11.12 15.28
N LEU A 171 14.63 10.51 14.47
CA LEU A 171 13.67 9.52 14.93
C LEU A 171 14.23 8.11 14.74
N ASN A 172 14.16 7.28 15.76
CA ASN A 172 14.44 5.85 15.66
C ASN A 172 13.17 5.12 15.19
N VAL A 173 13.25 4.46 14.04
CA VAL A 173 12.08 3.86 13.41
C VAL A 173 12.40 2.52 12.78
N HIS A 174 11.46 1.57 12.92
CA HIS A 174 11.44 0.39 12.07
C HIS A 174 10.60 0.70 10.84
N LYS A 175 11.13 0.47 9.64
CA LYS A 175 10.40 0.68 8.40
C LYS A 175 10.28 -0.61 7.60
N GLY A 176 9.14 -0.81 6.96
CA GLY A 176 8.90 -1.95 6.08
C GLY A 176 8.37 -1.50 4.72
N ALA A 177 8.68 -2.28 3.69
CA ALA A 177 8.12 -2.16 2.35
C ALA A 177 7.43 -3.48 1.98
N ILE A 178 6.25 -3.39 1.37
CA ILE A 178 5.38 -4.52 1.05
C ILE A 178 4.91 -4.37 -0.40
N ASP A 179 5.26 -5.35 -1.22
CA ASP A 179 4.70 -5.54 -2.56
C ASP A 179 3.36 -6.28 -2.46
N PRO A 180 2.36 -5.91 -3.30
CA PRO A 180 1.05 -6.53 -3.27
C PRO A 180 1.11 -7.96 -3.83
N VAL A 181 0.50 -8.90 -3.11
CA VAL A 181 0.32 -10.30 -3.54
C VAL A 181 -1.12 -10.70 -3.28
N TRP A 182 -1.90 -10.81 -4.35
CA TRP A 182 -3.35 -11.01 -4.26
C TRP A 182 -3.72 -12.47 -4.38
N TYR A 183 -4.44 -12.98 -3.39
CA TYR A 183 -5.19 -14.23 -3.47
C TYR A 183 -6.58 -13.93 -4.05
N LEU A 184 -6.76 -14.22 -5.34
CA LEU A 184 -7.92 -13.79 -6.12
C LEU A 184 -9.27 -14.25 -5.55
N PRO A 185 -9.44 -15.49 -5.05
CA PRO A 185 -10.70 -15.88 -4.41
C PRO A 185 -11.05 -15.00 -3.20
N GLY A 186 -10.05 -14.68 -2.37
CA GLY A 186 -10.22 -13.81 -1.21
C GLY A 186 -10.51 -12.36 -1.58
N VAL A 187 -9.80 -11.82 -2.58
CA VAL A 187 -10.07 -10.48 -3.11
C VAL A 187 -11.48 -10.39 -3.70
N ALA A 188 -11.91 -11.38 -4.48
CA ALA A 188 -13.25 -11.42 -5.07
C ALA A 188 -14.34 -11.43 -3.99
N ALA A 189 -14.17 -12.26 -2.96
CA ALA A 189 -15.08 -12.33 -1.83
C ALA A 189 -15.20 -10.98 -1.10
N ARG A 190 -14.09 -10.28 -0.86
CA ARG A 190 -14.10 -8.95 -0.22
C ARG A 190 -14.75 -7.87 -1.05
N LEU A 191 -14.63 -7.97 -2.38
CA LEU A 191 -15.27 -7.06 -3.30
C LEU A 191 -16.73 -7.44 -3.59
N ASN A 192 -17.23 -8.52 -2.98
CA ASN A 192 -18.57 -9.07 -3.20
C ASN A 192 -18.88 -9.31 -4.68
N VAL A 193 -17.91 -9.89 -5.40
CA VAL A 193 -18.03 -10.28 -6.81
C VAL A 193 -17.55 -11.72 -7.01
N SER A 194 -17.92 -12.33 -8.14
CA SER A 194 -17.34 -13.63 -8.49
C SER A 194 -15.87 -13.50 -8.88
N GLU A 195 -15.08 -14.55 -8.66
CA GLU A 195 -13.67 -14.60 -9.11
C GLU A 195 -13.56 -14.41 -10.63
N GLU A 196 -14.52 -14.93 -11.40
CA GLU A 196 -14.60 -14.78 -12.85
C GLU A 196 -14.79 -13.32 -13.25
N THR A 197 -15.75 -12.62 -12.62
CA THR A 197 -15.99 -11.19 -12.84
C THR A 197 -14.75 -10.38 -12.51
N LEU A 198 -14.12 -10.63 -11.35
CA LEU A 198 -12.90 -9.94 -10.95
C LEU A 198 -11.80 -10.10 -12.00
N ARG A 199 -11.50 -11.34 -12.40
CA ARG A 199 -10.47 -11.65 -13.39
C ARG A 199 -10.72 -10.97 -14.73
N ARG A 200 -11.97 -11.07 -15.21
CA ARG A 200 -12.36 -10.48 -16.49
C ARG A 200 -12.22 -8.96 -16.46
N SER A 201 -12.70 -8.31 -15.40
CA SER A 201 -12.55 -6.85 -15.26
C SER A 201 -11.08 -6.43 -15.21
N LEU A 202 -10.23 -7.15 -14.47
CA LEU A 202 -8.78 -6.86 -14.43
C LEU A 202 -8.12 -7.01 -15.81
N PHE A 203 -8.46 -8.06 -16.55
CA PHE A 203 -7.93 -8.30 -17.90
C PHE A 203 -8.39 -7.22 -18.89
N GLU A 204 -9.69 -6.93 -18.95
CA GLU A 204 -10.25 -5.95 -19.90
C GLU A 204 -9.77 -4.52 -19.58
N SER A 205 -9.77 -4.12 -18.30
CA SER A 205 -9.33 -2.77 -17.90
C SER A 205 -7.83 -2.55 -18.00
N SER A 206 -7.02 -3.62 -18.03
CA SER A 206 -5.58 -3.51 -18.28
C SER A 206 -5.21 -3.54 -19.76
N GLY A 207 -6.19 -3.46 -20.67
CA GLY A 207 -5.95 -3.52 -22.11
C GLY A 207 -5.52 -4.92 -22.59
N GLY A 208 -5.96 -5.97 -21.88
CA GLY A 208 -5.62 -7.36 -22.20
C GLY A 208 -4.27 -7.83 -21.66
N MET A 209 -3.67 -7.09 -20.71
CA MET A 209 -2.48 -7.57 -20.01
C MET A 209 -2.83 -8.78 -19.12
N TYR A 210 -1.85 -9.67 -18.93
CA TYR A 210 -1.98 -10.91 -18.16
C TYR A 210 -3.12 -11.83 -18.66
N PRO A 211 -3.02 -12.38 -19.88
CA PRO A 211 -4.02 -13.32 -20.43
C PRO A 211 -4.36 -14.50 -19.51
N GLU A 212 -3.41 -14.89 -18.65
CA GLU A 212 -3.56 -15.95 -17.65
C GLU A 212 -4.72 -15.67 -16.66
N LEU A 213 -5.13 -14.41 -16.47
CA LEU A 213 -6.33 -14.07 -15.71
C LEU A 213 -7.57 -14.80 -16.24
N ILE A 214 -7.65 -14.97 -17.56
CA ILE A 214 -8.75 -15.64 -18.25
C ILE A 214 -8.42 -17.12 -18.48
N THR A 215 -7.22 -17.40 -18.96
CA THR A 215 -6.90 -18.72 -19.52
C THR A 215 -6.31 -19.71 -18.51
N ARG A 216 -5.94 -19.24 -17.31
CA ARG A 216 -5.37 -20.04 -16.22
C ARG A 216 -6.16 -19.86 -14.92
N PRO A 217 -7.41 -20.36 -14.86
CA PRO A 217 -8.24 -20.30 -13.65
C PRO A 217 -7.63 -21.11 -12.48
N ASP A 218 -6.67 -21.98 -12.75
CA ASP A 218 -5.88 -22.73 -11.77
C ASP A 218 -4.90 -21.85 -10.97
N LEU A 219 -4.43 -20.74 -11.54
CA LEU A 219 -3.52 -19.80 -10.86
C LEU A 219 -4.33 -18.86 -9.97
N LYS A 220 -4.31 -19.09 -8.65
CA LYS A 220 -5.12 -18.30 -7.70
C LYS A 220 -4.43 -17.05 -7.14
N VAL A 221 -3.16 -16.86 -7.45
CA VAL A 221 -2.36 -15.73 -6.95
C VAL A 221 -1.97 -14.79 -8.09
N PHE A 222 -2.01 -13.49 -7.81
CA PHE A 222 -1.66 -12.43 -8.75
C PHE A 222 -0.80 -11.37 -8.05
N LEU A 223 0.33 -11.00 -8.64
CA LEU A 223 1.16 -9.88 -8.20
C LEU A 223 0.88 -8.70 -9.14
N PRO A 224 -0.11 -7.84 -8.81
CA PRO A 224 -0.46 -6.71 -9.67
C PRO A 224 0.68 -5.69 -9.72
N PRO A 225 0.92 -5.04 -10.88
CA PRO A 225 1.95 -4.01 -11.04
C PRO A 225 1.49 -2.65 -10.48
N ILE A 226 1.03 -2.61 -9.24
CA ILE A 226 0.52 -1.41 -8.57
C ILE A 226 1.44 -0.97 -7.43
N GLY A 227 1.23 0.25 -6.93
CA GLY A 227 1.97 0.77 -5.78
C GLY A 227 1.83 -0.12 -4.55
N GLY A 228 2.96 -0.38 -3.89
CA GLY A 228 3.02 -1.14 -2.64
C GLY A 228 2.62 -0.33 -1.40
N VAL A 229 2.97 -0.88 -0.24
CA VAL A 229 2.72 -0.28 1.07
C VAL A 229 4.05 -0.08 1.80
N SER A 230 4.19 1.06 2.47
CA SER A 230 5.27 1.28 3.43
C SER A 230 4.70 1.36 4.84
N ILE A 231 5.39 0.79 5.81
CA ILE A 231 5.04 0.92 7.23
C ILE A 231 6.18 1.58 8.00
N TYR A 232 5.83 2.33 9.03
CA TYR A 232 6.76 2.95 9.96
C TYR A 232 6.26 2.70 11.39
N ILE A 233 7.08 2.02 12.19
CA ILE A 233 6.75 1.62 13.56
C ILE A 233 7.66 2.40 14.51
N PHE A 234 7.04 3.19 15.38
CA PHE A 234 7.67 3.92 16.48
C PHE A 234 7.47 3.14 17.78
N GLY A 235 8.56 2.93 18.53
CA GLY A 235 8.56 2.15 19.75
C GLY A 235 8.81 0.66 19.52
N ASN A 236 8.36 -0.18 20.46
CA ASN A 236 8.63 -1.61 20.43
C ASN A 236 7.64 -2.35 19.50
N HIS A 237 8.14 -2.78 18.34
CA HIS A 237 7.37 -3.54 17.34
C HIS A 237 6.75 -4.84 17.87
N GLU A 238 7.34 -5.49 18.88
CA GLU A 238 6.81 -6.73 19.45
C GLU A 238 5.45 -6.53 20.13
N LEU A 239 5.14 -5.29 20.55
CA LEU A 239 3.91 -4.95 21.27
C LEU A 239 2.74 -4.65 20.33
N LEU A 240 2.93 -4.61 19.00
CA LEU A 240 1.87 -4.32 18.02
C LEU A 240 0.66 -5.26 18.12
N SER A 241 0.92 -6.54 18.42
CA SER A 241 -0.11 -7.58 18.55
C SER A 241 -0.72 -7.66 19.96
N ASN A 242 -0.20 -6.90 20.93
CA ASN A 242 -0.66 -6.96 22.32
C ASN A 242 -1.85 -6.02 22.54
N PRO A 243 -3.08 -6.55 22.74
CA PRO A 243 -4.26 -5.71 22.92
C PRO A 243 -4.30 -4.92 24.24
N ASN A 244 -3.38 -5.19 25.17
CA ASN A 244 -3.28 -4.44 26.44
C ASN A 244 -2.32 -3.25 26.34
N VAL A 245 -1.53 -3.15 25.28
CA VAL A 245 -0.68 -1.99 25.01
C VAL A 245 -1.48 -1.01 24.16
N ARG A 246 -1.22 0.29 24.36
CA ARG A 246 -1.87 1.33 23.58
C ARG A 246 -1.24 1.42 22.19
N LEU A 247 -2.10 1.49 21.17
CA LEU A 247 -1.70 1.60 19.77
C LEU A 247 -2.34 2.83 19.12
N THR A 248 -1.50 3.74 18.63
CA THR A 248 -1.91 4.86 17.77
C THR A 248 -1.57 4.52 16.31
N VAL A 249 -2.57 4.54 15.43
CA VAL A 249 -2.42 4.21 14.01
C VAL A 249 -2.85 5.36 13.11
N ARG A 250 -2.05 5.66 12.09
CA ARG A 250 -2.42 6.44 10.92
C ARG A 250 -2.36 5.55 9.68
N VAL A 251 -3.46 5.51 8.93
CA VAL A 251 -3.43 4.96 7.57
C VAL A 251 -3.54 6.10 6.56
N HIS A 252 -2.51 6.25 5.73
CA HIS A 252 -2.34 7.31 4.77
C HIS A 252 -2.38 6.76 3.34
N ASP A 253 -3.08 7.45 2.44
CA ASP A 253 -2.99 7.19 1.01
C ASP A 253 -2.12 8.28 0.40
N GLU A 254 -1.18 7.89 -0.44
CA GLU A 254 -0.22 8.76 -1.12
C GLU A 254 -0.88 9.96 -1.80
N CYS A 255 -0.25 11.11 -1.60
CA CYS A 255 -0.52 12.35 -2.31
C CYS A 255 0.81 13.07 -2.56
N ASN A 256 1.55 12.65 -3.58
CA ASN A 256 2.89 13.11 -3.93
C ASN A 256 3.04 14.64 -3.88
N GLY A 257 2.15 15.38 -4.55
CA GLY A 257 2.18 16.84 -4.57
C GLY A 257 2.08 17.50 -3.18
N SER A 258 1.36 16.91 -2.23
CA SER A 258 1.28 17.43 -0.86
C SER A 258 2.37 16.83 0.02
N ASP A 259 2.48 15.50 0.02
CA ASP A 259 3.36 14.74 0.90
C ASP A 259 4.85 15.03 0.65
N VAL A 260 5.25 15.34 -0.59
CA VAL A 260 6.65 15.65 -0.93
C VAL A 260 6.88 17.15 -1.06
N PHE A 261 5.97 17.87 -1.73
CA PHE A 261 6.20 19.27 -2.13
C PHE A 261 5.38 20.30 -1.34
N GLY A 262 4.56 19.87 -0.38
CA GLY A 262 3.84 20.79 0.52
C GLY A 262 2.70 21.56 -0.14
N SER A 263 2.07 21.02 -1.21
CA SER A 263 0.88 21.64 -1.81
C SER A 263 -0.22 21.89 -0.77
N ASP A 264 -0.78 23.10 -0.80
CA ASP A 264 -1.80 23.63 0.12
C ASP A 264 -3.25 23.41 -0.35
N ILE A 265 -3.43 22.76 -1.51
CA ILE A 265 -4.72 22.45 -2.14
C ILE A 265 -5.44 21.30 -1.40
N CYS A 266 -4.70 20.51 -0.63
CA CYS A 266 -5.26 19.39 0.12
C CYS A 266 -4.63 19.21 1.50
N THR A 267 -5.35 18.48 2.36
CA THR A 267 -4.96 18.22 3.76
C THR A 267 -4.05 17.01 3.95
N CYS A 268 -3.47 16.44 2.89
CA CYS A 268 -2.77 15.15 2.97
C CYS A 268 -1.51 15.24 3.83
N ARG A 269 -0.57 16.15 3.53
CA ARG A 269 0.66 16.31 4.33
C ARG A 269 0.39 16.76 5.77
N PRO A 270 -0.43 17.79 6.05
CA PRO A 270 -0.73 18.18 7.44
C PRO A 270 -1.23 17.00 8.28
N TYR A 271 -2.08 16.15 7.69
CA TYR A 271 -2.63 15.01 8.40
C TYR A 271 -1.66 13.83 8.51
N LEU A 272 -0.74 13.65 7.55
CA LEU A 272 0.38 12.71 7.66
C LEU A 272 1.30 13.09 8.83
N ILE A 273 1.70 14.37 8.89
CA ILE A 273 2.56 14.90 9.96
C ILE A 273 1.86 14.81 11.32
N PHE A 274 0.58 15.19 11.40
CA PHE A 274 -0.20 15.03 12.64
C PHE A 274 -0.27 13.57 13.10
N GLY A 275 -0.57 12.64 12.18
CA GLY A 275 -0.57 11.21 12.48
C GLY A 275 0.79 10.71 12.97
N MET A 276 1.89 11.18 12.38
CA MET A 276 3.25 10.88 12.81
C MET A 276 3.54 11.42 14.21
N LYS A 277 3.20 12.68 14.49
CA LYS A 277 3.34 13.31 15.81
C LYS A 277 2.62 12.51 16.90
N GLU A 278 1.37 12.13 16.66
CA GLU A 278 0.60 11.34 17.63
C GLU A 278 1.16 9.93 17.81
N ALA A 279 1.64 9.29 16.73
CA ALA A 279 2.29 7.99 16.79
C ALA A 279 3.62 8.03 17.59
N ILE A 280 4.43 9.07 17.41
CA ILE A 280 5.65 9.31 18.18
C ILE A 280 5.29 9.46 19.66
N LYS A 281 4.36 10.35 20.00
CA LYS A 281 3.92 10.57 21.39
C LYS A 281 3.42 9.30 22.07
N GLU A 282 2.63 8.49 21.36
CA GLU A 282 2.17 7.20 21.89
C GLU A 282 3.35 6.26 22.21
N ALA A 283 4.34 6.19 21.32
CA ALA A 283 5.55 5.42 21.57
C ALA A 283 6.35 5.92 22.78
N GLN A 284 6.47 7.24 22.97
CA GLN A 284 7.15 7.83 24.14
C GLN A 284 6.43 7.51 25.46
N ASN A 285 5.10 7.38 25.42
CA ASN A 285 4.26 7.03 26.56
C ASN A 285 4.24 5.52 26.88
N GLY A 286 5.11 4.73 26.24
CA GLY A 286 5.20 3.27 26.44
C GLY A 286 4.22 2.45 25.59
N GLY A 287 3.47 3.09 24.69
CA GLY A 287 2.67 2.44 23.67
C GLY A 287 3.45 2.16 22.38
N VAL A 288 2.72 2.02 21.28
CA VAL A 288 3.29 1.86 19.93
C VAL A 288 2.62 2.83 18.97
N GLY A 289 3.44 3.47 18.13
CA GLY A 289 2.99 4.28 17.01
C GLY A 289 3.15 3.52 15.69
N LEU A 290 2.11 3.53 14.84
CA LEU A 290 2.15 2.90 13.52
C LEU A 290 1.65 3.86 12.44
N LEU A 291 2.48 4.08 11.42
CA LEU A 291 2.05 4.70 10.17
C LEU A 291 2.04 3.65 9.06
N VAL A 292 0.96 3.62 8.31
CA VAL A 292 0.81 2.79 7.11
C VAL A 292 0.58 3.72 5.93
N TYR A 293 1.48 3.68 4.94
CA TYR A 293 1.47 4.54 3.77
C TYR A 293 1.20 3.70 2.52
N PHE A 294 0.00 3.84 1.95
CA PHE A 294 -0.41 3.16 0.73
C PHE A 294 -0.09 4.02 -0.49
N ARG A 295 0.59 3.46 -1.49
CA ARG A 295 0.89 4.15 -2.75
C ARG A 295 -0.31 4.15 -3.70
N LYS A 296 -1.34 4.92 -3.33
CA LYS A 296 -2.65 5.04 -4.01
C LYS A 296 -2.94 6.50 -4.38
N GLU A 297 -2.07 7.09 -5.20
CA GLU A 297 -2.21 8.48 -5.65
C GLU A 297 -3.58 8.81 -6.25
N GLY A 298 -4.09 10.00 -5.95
CA GLY A 298 -5.29 10.55 -6.58
C GLY A 298 -6.54 9.71 -6.37
N ARG A 299 -6.68 9.04 -5.22
CA ARG A 299 -7.76 8.06 -4.96
C ARG A 299 -7.73 6.87 -5.93
N ALA A 300 -6.52 6.41 -6.25
CA ALA A 300 -6.26 5.38 -7.24
C ALA A 300 -6.70 5.76 -8.68
N LEU A 301 -6.90 7.05 -8.98
CA LEU A 301 -7.10 7.58 -10.34
C LEU A 301 -5.79 8.03 -11.01
N GLY A 302 -4.70 8.11 -10.24
CA GLY A 302 -3.42 8.63 -10.69
C GLY A 302 -3.34 10.16 -10.71
N GLU A 303 -2.12 10.66 -10.85
CA GLU A 303 -1.78 12.07 -10.72
C GLU A 303 -2.32 12.93 -11.89
N VAL A 304 -2.31 12.40 -13.11
CA VAL A 304 -2.84 13.10 -14.29
C VAL A 304 -4.33 13.43 -14.11
N THR A 305 -5.14 12.44 -13.76
CA THR A 305 -6.58 12.61 -13.51
C THR A 305 -6.84 13.60 -12.39
N LYS A 306 -6.05 13.53 -11.31
CA LYS A 306 -6.12 14.49 -10.19
C LYS A 306 -5.90 15.93 -10.67
N TYR A 307 -4.89 16.18 -11.51
CA TYR A 307 -4.63 17.51 -12.05
C TYR A 307 -5.71 17.97 -13.02
N LEU A 308 -6.28 17.08 -13.84
CA LEU A 308 -7.44 17.40 -14.66
C LEU A 308 -8.65 17.83 -13.80
N VAL A 309 -8.90 17.14 -12.68
CA VAL A 309 -9.94 17.52 -11.70
C VAL A 309 -9.64 18.87 -11.07
N TYR A 310 -8.40 19.17 -10.70
CA TYR A 310 -8.02 20.48 -10.17
C TYR A 310 -8.24 21.60 -11.19
N ASN A 311 -7.84 21.38 -12.44
CA ASN A 311 -8.08 22.33 -13.52
C ASN A 311 -9.57 22.57 -13.74
N ALA A 312 -10.39 21.51 -13.71
CA ALA A 312 -11.84 21.61 -13.82
C ALA A 312 -12.47 22.38 -12.65
N ARG A 313 -11.99 22.15 -11.42
CA ARG A 313 -12.42 22.89 -10.22
C ARG A 313 -12.11 24.39 -10.37
N LYS A 314 -10.88 24.75 -10.73
CA LYS A 314 -10.47 26.15 -10.81
C LYS A 314 -11.13 26.92 -11.98
N ARG A 315 -11.41 26.25 -13.11
CA ARG A 315 -12.04 26.90 -14.28
C ARG A 315 -13.54 27.17 -14.14
N VAL A 316 -14.26 26.33 -13.39
CA VAL A 316 -15.73 26.39 -13.31
C VAL A 316 -16.22 26.80 -11.91
N GLY A 317 -15.30 27.16 -11.01
CA GLY A 317 -15.57 27.51 -9.62
C GLY A 317 -15.31 26.35 -8.66
N ASP A 318 -14.48 26.63 -7.66
CA ASP A 318 -13.96 25.67 -6.68
C ASP A 318 -14.74 25.75 -5.37
N SER A 319 -15.99 25.28 -5.37
CA SER A 319 -16.85 25.22 -4.17
C SER A 319 -16.93 23.82 -3.57
N ALA A 320 -17.15 23.75 -2.25
CA ALA A 320 -17.25 22.48 -1.53
C ALA A 320 -18.44 21.64 -2.03
N ALA A 321 -19.56 22.30 -2.37
CA ALA A 321 -20.76 21.65 -2.91
C ALA A 321 -20.49 20.85 -4.19
N ASN A 322 -19.62 21.36 -5.08
CA ASN A 322 -19.34 20.73 -6.37
C ASN A 322 -18.16 19.76 -6.33
N TYR A 323 -17.45 19.66 -5.21
CA TYR A 323 -16.15 18.99 -5.11
C TYR A 323 -16.16 17.56 -5.69
N PHE A 324 -17.09 16.70 -5.25
CA PHE A 324 -17.16 15.32 -5.73
C PHE A 324 -17.75 15.20 -7.14
N MET A 325 -18.69 16.08 -7.50
CA MET A 325 -19.27 16.13 -8.84
C MET A 325 -18.19 16.45 -9.88
N ARG A 326 -17.20 17.28 -9.56
CA ARG A 326 -16.07 17.54 -10.47
C ARG A 326 -15.23 16.29 -10.73
N THR A 327 -14.98 15.48 -9.70
CA THR A 327 -14.28 14.20 -9.88
C THR A 327 -15.10 13.26 -10.76
N GLU A 328 -16.40 13.13 -10.50
CA GLU A 328 -17.30 12.29 -11.28
C GLU A 328 -17.40 12.73 -12.75
N ASN A 329 -17.46 14.03 -13.03
CA ASN A 329 -17.49 14.57 -14.39
C ASN A 329 -16.23 14.24 -15.20
N VAL A 330 -15.06 14.11 -14.54
CA VAL A 330 -13.78 13.85 -15.21
C VAL A 330 -13.46 12.35 -15.26
N ALA A 331 -13.70 11.64 -14.16
CA ALA A 331 -13.26 10.26 -13.96
C ALA A 331 -14.41 9.24 -14.08
N GLY A 332 -15.66 9.68 -14.15
CA GLY A 332 -16.86 8.82 -14.12
C GLY A 332 -17.19 8.24 -12.74
N VAL A 333 -16.33 8.45 -11.75
CA VAL A 333 -16.47 7.94 -10.37
C VAL A 333 -15.87 8.91 -9.36
N LYS A 334 -16.31 8.85 -8.10
CA LYS A 334 -15.84 9.73 -7.01
C LYS A 334 -14.57 9.22 -6.31
N ASP A 335 -14.35 7.91 -6.31
CA ASP A 335 -13.26 7.23 -5.62
C ASP A 335 -13.05 5.83 -6.21
N MET A 336 -11.80 5.43 -6.48
CA MET A 336 -11.44 4.08 -6.93
C MET A 336 -10.59 3.33 -5.89
N ARG A 337 -10.43 3.88 -4.68
CA ARG A 337 -9.66 3.21 -3.63
C ARG A 337 -10.41 2.01 -3.09
N PHE A 338 -9.74 0.86 -3.15
CA PHE A 338 -10.16 -0.34 -2.46
C PHE A 338 -9.62 -0.31 -1.03
N GLN A 339 -10.40 0.23 -0.11
CA GLN A 339 -10.05 0.23 1.32
C GLN A 339 -10.29 -1.14 1.97
N ALA A 340 -11.10 -2.02 1.38
CA ALA A 340 -11.32 -3.37 1.90
C ALA A 340 -10.06 -4.26 1.96
N LEU A 341 -8.99 -3.91 1.22
CA LEU A 341 -7.70 -4.60 1.28
C LEU A 341 -6.73 -3.97 2.30
N MET A 342 -7.01 -2.74 2.73
CA MET A 342 -6.19 -1.98 3.67
C MET A 342 -5.91 -2.70 5.00
N PRO A 343 -6.85 -3.49 5.59
CA PRO A 343 -6.61 -4.15 6.87
C PRO A 343 -5.52 -5.22 6.86
N ASP A 344 -5.13 -5.75 5.70
CA ASP A 344 -4.25 -6.93 5.61
C ASP A 344 -2.90 -6.74 6.27
N ILE A 345 -2.31 -5.54 6.10
CA ILE A 345 -1.04 -5.22 6.74
C ILE A 345 -1.17 -5.10 8.26
N LEU A 346 -2.33 -4.67 8.77
CA LEU A 346 -2.60 -4.63 10.20
C LEU A 346 -2.80 -6.05 10.76
N HIS A 347 -3.53 -6.90 10.04
CA HIS A 347 -3.68 -8.32 10.38
C HIS A 347 -2.33 -9.05 10.32
N TRP A 348 -1.47 -8.72 9.36
CA TRP A 348 -0.12 -9.26 9.26
C TRP A 348 0.73 -8.89 10.49
N LEU A 349 0.59 -7.66 10.99
CA LEU A 349 1.21 -7.20 12.24
C LEU A 349 0.53 -7.72 13.51
N GLY A 350 -0.60 -8.45 13.38
CA GLY A 350 -1.33 -9.05 14.51
C GLY A 350 -2.25 -8.08 15.23
N VAL A 351 -2.51 -6.90 14.66
CA VAL A 351 -3.34 -5.86 15.27
C VAL A 351 -4.79 -6.33 15.31
N THR A 352 -5.37 -6.32 16.52
CA THR A 352 -6.79 -6.63 16.77
C THR A 352 -7.57 -5.46 17.38
N LYS A 353 -6.84 -4.47 17.91
CA LYS A 353 -7.38 -3.29 18.58
C LYS A 353 -6.49 -2.08 18.28
N ILE A 354 -7.10 -0.96 17.94
CA ILE A 354 -6.47 0.36 17.79
C ILE A 354 -7.07 1.27 18.86
N ASP A 355 -6.24 1.82 19.74
CA ASP A 355 -6.69 2.75 20.78
C ASP A 355 -6.99 4.11 20.16
N ARG A 356 -6.10 4.62 19.31
CA ARG A 356 -6.28 5.91 18.64
C ARG A 356 -6.05 5.80 17.14
N PHE A 357 -7.12 5.97 16.37
CA PHE A 357 -7.06 5.99 14.92
C PHE A 357 -7.08 7.43 14.40
N THR A 358 -5.95 7.93 13.92
CA THR A 358 -5.80 9.30 13.43
C THR A 358 -6.34 9.43 12.00
N SER A 359 -7.66 9.29 11.84
CA SER A 359 -8.33 9.42 10.54
C SER A 359 -9.81 9.81 10.67
N MET A 360 -10.24 10.72 9.80
CA MET A 360 -11.64 11.11 9.62
C MET A 360 -12.38 10.26 8.57
N SER A 361 -11.68 9.43 7.81
CA SER A 361 -12.30 8.68 6.70
C SER A 361 -13.14 7.51 7.21
N ASN A 362 -14.45 7.53 6.95
CA ASN A 362 -15.33 6.38 7.25
C ASN A 362 -14.94 5.16 6.43
N MET A 363 -14.63 5.31 5.14
CA MET A 363 -14.17 4.18 4.31
C MET A 363 -12.97 3.43 4.91
N LYS A 364 -12.03 4.14 5.55
CA LYS A 364 -10.89 3.51 6.23
C LYS A 364 -11.30 2.89 7.57
N HIS A 365 -12.10 3.61 8.35
CA HIS A 365 -12.62 3.13 9.63
C HIS A 365 -13.45 1.85 9.45
N ASP A 366 -14.44 1.88 8.57
CA ASP A 366 -15.39 0.79 8.33
C ASP A 366 -14.65 -0.43 7.81
N ALA A 367 -13.71 -0.27 6.86
CA ALA A 367 -12.87 -1.37 6.40
C ALA A 367 -12.09 -2.06 7.53
N LEU A 368 -11.57 -1.31 8.51
CA LEU A 368 -10.87 -1.89 9.68
C LEU A 368 -11.85 -2.62 10.60
N VAL A 369 -12.97 -1.98 10.96
CA VAL A 369 -13.98 -2.53 11.86
C VAL A 369 -14.62 -3.79 11.28
N ASP A 370 -15.01 -3.75 10.00
CA ASP A 370 -15.61 -4.88 9.28
C ASP A 370 -14.63 -6.05 9.15
N SER A 371 -13.32 -5.77 9.13
CA SER A 371 -12.29 -6.81 9.16
C SER A 371 -12.05 -7.43 10.55
N GLY A 372 -12.71 -6.90 11.58
CA GLY A 372 -12.63 -7.36 12.97
C GLY A 372 -11.61 -6.61 13.85
N ILE A 373 -11.11 -5.45 13.41
CA ILE A 373 -10.20 -4.61 14.23
C ILE A 373 -11.04 -3.61 15.02
N LYS A 374 -10.98 -3.68 16.36
CA LYS A 374 -11.68 -2.74 17.23
C LYS A 374 -11.00 -1.38 17.23
N ILE A 375 -11.72 -0.30 16.99
CA ILE A 375 -11.22 1.08 17.12
C ILE A 375 -11.87 1.71 18.35
N LEU A 376 -11.08 2.24 19.30
CA LEU A 376 -11.61 2.88 20.52
C LEU A 376 -11.87 4.38 20.32
N GLU A 377 -10.90 5.09 19.74
CA GLU A 377 -10.98 6.53 19.51
C GLU A 377 -10.64 6.85 18.06
N ARG A 378 -11.43 7.73 17.44
CA ARG A 378 -11.11 8.37 16.15
C ARG A 378 -10.63 9.79 16.42
N VAL A 379 -9.43 10.12 15.94
CA VAL A 379 -8.79 11.41 16.19
C VAL A 379 -8.81 12.25 14.91
N PRO A 380 -9.63 13.32 14.84
CA PRO A 380 -9.64 14.22 13.69
C PRO A 380 -8.35 15.05 13.63
N ILE A 381 -8.05 15.63 12.47
CA ILE A 381 -7.00 16.65 12.39
C ILE A 381 -7.49 17.92 13.12
N PRO A 382 -6.64 18.60 13.91
CA PRO A 382 -6.97 19.90 14.48
C PRO A 382 -7.23 20.98 13.41
N ASP A 383 -8.18 21.88 13.66
CA ASP A 383 -8.60 22.91 12.70
C ASP A 383 -7.46 23.86 12.33
N GLU A 384 -6.57 24.16 13.26
CA GLU A 384 -5.40 25.02 13.05
C GLU A 384 -4.37 24.42 12.07
N LEU A 385 -4.42 23.11 11.82
CA LEU A 385 -3.54 22.43 10.87
C LEU A 385 -4.17 22.31 9.47
N ILE A 386 -5.39 22.81 9.26
CA ILE A 386 -6.09 22.77 7.97
C ILE A 386 -5.72 24.02 7.16
N PRO A 387 -5.02 23.89 6.02
CA PRO A 387 -4.72 25.04 5.16
C PRO A 387 -5.99 25.73 4.65
N PRO A 388 -5.99 27.06 4.44
CA PRO A 388 -7.18 27.79 4.01
C PRO A 388 -7.84 27.26 2.73
N ASP A 389 -7.06 27.00 1.66
CA ASP A 389 -7.60 26.49 0.37
C ASP A 389 -8.09 25.04 0.50
N SER A 390 -7.59 24.30 1.49
CA SER A 390 -8.01 22.93 1.78
C SER A 390 -9.35 22.83 2.53
N LYS A 391 -9.91 23.95 3.02
CA LYS A 391 -11.23 23.96 3.67
C LYS A 391 -12.35 23.48 2.73
N VAL A 392 -12.25 23.81 1.44
CA VAL A 392 -13.16 23.32 0.39
C VAL A 392 -13.21 21.79 0.37
N GLU A 393 -12.04 21.14 0.40
CA GLU A 393 -11.95 19.69 0.45
C GLU A 393 -12.51 19.14 1.77
N MET A 394 -12.14 19.74 2.90
CA MET A 394 -12.52 19.24 4.22
C MET A 394 -14.03 19.30 4.44
N GLU A 395 -14.66 20.43 4.18
CA GLU A 395 -16.11 20.59 4.36
C GLU A 395 -16.90 19.67 3.43
N ALA A 396 -16.48 19.54 2.17
CA ALA A 396 -17.08 18.60 1.24
C ALA A 396 -17.01 17.15 1.77
N LYS A 397 -15.87 16.76 2.35
CA LYS A 397 -15.68 15.43 2.93
C LYS A 397 -16.54 15.23 4.18
N ILE A 398 -16.61 16.20 5.08
CA ILE A 398 -17.45 16.14 6.29
C ILE A 398 -18.92 16.01 5.89
N ALA A 399 -19.40 16.82 4.93
CA ALA A 399 -20.76 16.71 4.41
C ALA A 399 -21.03 15.36 3.73
N ALA A 400 -20.03 14.75 3.09
CA ALA A 400 -20.11 13.40 2.54
C ALA A 400 -19.96 12.29 3.61
N GLY A 401 -19.96 12.65 4.88
CA GLY A 401 -20.00 11.74 6.01
C GLY A 401 -18.67 11.50 6.73
N TYR A 402 -17.58 12.19 6.40
CA TYR A 402 -16.33 12.05 7.16
C TYR A 402 -16.55 12.43 8.63
N PHE A 403 -15.94 11.66 9.53
CA PHE A 403 -16.06 11.87 10.96
C PHE A 403 -15.51 13.24 11.37
N THR A 404 -16.28 13.96 12.17
CA THR A 404 -15.90 15.21 12.81
C THR A 404 -16.45 15.22 14.23
N THR A 405 -15.76 15.89 15.14
CA THR A 405 -16.29 16.22 16.47
C THR A 405 -16.99 17.58 16.50
N GLY A 406 -16.92 18.33 15.39
CA GLY A 406 -17.49 19.67 15.23
C GLY A 406 -18.76 19.69 14.39
N HIS A 407 -19.00 20.85 13.77
CA HIS A 407 -20.18 21.11 12.93
C HIS A 407 -20.15 20.30 11.62
N VAL A 408 -21.32 19.85 11.18
CA VAL A 408 -21.51 19.22 9.86
C VAL A 408 -22.19 20.25 8.95
N PRO A 409 -21.52 20.77 7.92
CA PRO A 409 -22.05 21.83 7.08
C PRO A 409 -23.25 21.34 6.25
N CYS A 410 -24.30 22.16 6.20
CA CYS A 410 -25.46 21.94 5.34
C CYS A 410 -25.18 22.40 3.90
N GLU A 411 -26.07 22.04 2.96
CA GLU A 411 -25.88 22.32 1.54
C GLU A 411 -25.72 23.82 1.22
N ALA A 412 -26.45 24.70 1.93
CA ALA A 412 -26.30 26.14 1.79
C ALA A 412 -24.90 26.62 2.24
N GLU A 413 -24.37 26.09 3.34
CA GLU A 413 -23.06 26.46 3.88
C GLU A 413 -21.92 26.04 2.92
N LEU A 414 -22.05 24.87 2.28
CA LEU A 414 -21.07 24.38 1.30
C LEU A 414 -20.91 25.27 0.06
N THR A 415 -21.90 26.11 -0.25
CA THR A 415 -21.81 27.07 -1.37
C THR A 415 -20.98 28.30 -1.03
N HIS A 416 -20.84 28.62 0.26
CA HIS A 416 -20.07 29.77 0.74
C HIS A 416 -18.57 29.46 0.89
N THR A 417 -18.20 28.18 0.97
CA THR A 417 -16.81 27.74 1.04
C THR A 417 -16.23 27.59 -0.36
N VAL A 418 -15.45 28.59 -0.76
CA VAL A 418 -14.87 28.72 -2.09
C VAL A 418 -13.35 28.82 -1.98
N GLY A 419 -12.66 28.02 -2.79
CA GLY A 419 -11.20 28.05 -2.91
C GLY A 419 -10.72 29.16 -3.85
N ARG A 420 -9.41 29.33 -3.95
CA ARG A 420 -8.80 30.37 -4.81
C ARG A 420 -9.23 30.23 -6.27
N GLY A 421 -9.47 31.36 -6.93
CA GLY A 421 -9.87 31.42 -8.34
C GLY A 421 -8.70 31.25 -9.32
N TRP A 422 -9.00 31.09 -10.62
CA TRP A 422 -7.98 31.01 -11.68
C TRP A 422 -7.18 32.32 -11.83
N ASP A 423 -7.80 33.46 -11.54
CA ASP A 423 -7.21 34.80 -11.72
C ASP A 423 -6.11 35.12 -10.70
N GLU A 424 -6.09 34.43 -9.55
CA GLU A 424 -5.03 34.60 -8.54
C GLU A 424 -3.67 34.02 -8.97
N PHE A 425 -3.65 33.19 -10.03
CA PHE A 425 -2.41 32.60 -10.59
C PHE A 425 -1.84 33.40 -11.77
N GLN A 426 -2.50 34.49 -12.18
CA GLN A 426 -1.94 35.42 -13.17
C GLN A 426 -1.03 36.41 -12.42
N HIS A 427 0.24 36.05 -12.31
CA HIS A 427 1.32 36.97 -11.94
C HIS A 427 2.05 37.46 -13.18
#